data_AF-A0A1V6ARN4-F1
#
_entry.id   AF-A0A1V6ARN4-F1
#
_cell.length_a   1.000
_cell.length_b   1.000
_cell.length_c   1.000
_cell.angle_alpha   90.00
_cell.angle_beta   90.00
_cell.angle_gamma   90.00
#
_symmetry.space_group_name_H-M   'P 1'
#
loop_
_entity.id
_entity.type
_entity.pdbx_description
1 polymer ?
#
loop_
_entity_poly.entity_id
_entity_poly.type
_entity_poly.pdbx_seq_one_letter_code
_entity_poly.pdbx_strand_id
1 'polypeptide(L)' 'MTTFTASEARKRLYNLVDEVKESHVPVQIVGKRNSAVLISEEDWRAIEETLYLASIPGMRESIRKGLKTPVEKCKEEPGW' A
#
# COMPACT_ATOMS: atom_id res chain seq x y z
N MET A 1 10.54 -8.71 -1.16
CA MET A 1 9.57 -9.47 -0.34
C MET A 1 10.28 -10.66 0.26
N THR A 2 10.44 -10.65 1.59
CA THR A 2 11.08 -11.74 2.32
C THR A 2 10.04 -12.81 2.66
N THR A 3 10.43 -14.09 2.67
CA THR A 3 9.53 -15.22 2.94
C THR A 3 9.87 -15.89 4.25
N PHE A 4 8.85 -16.15 5.07
CA PHE A 4 8.96 -16.87 6.34
C PHE A 4 8.00 -18.07 6.34
N THR A 5 8.37 -19.14 7.04
CA THR A 5 7.39 -20.17 7.37
C THR A 5 6.40 -19.65 8.42
N ALA A 6 5.19 -20.21 8.46
CA ALA A 6 4.20 -19.86 9.48
C ALA A 6 4.72 -20.05 10.92
N SER A 7 5.64 -21.00 11.13
CA SER A 7 6.28 -21.25 12.43
C SER A 7 7.28 -20.18 12.82
N GLU A 8 8.07 -19.67 11.87
CA GLU A 8 9.00 -18.56 12.11
C GLU A 8 8.25 -17.24 12.31
N ALA A 9 7.25 -16.98 11.46
CA ALA A 9 6.43 -15.78 11.55
C ALA A 9 5.71 -15.70 12.91
N ARG A 10 5.18 -16.82 13.42
CA ARG A 10 4.56 -16.87 14.76
C ARG A 10 5.52 -16.46 15.87
N LYS A 11 6.79 -16.89 15.82
CA LYS A 11 7.80 -16.56 16.85
C LYS A 11 8.20 -15.09 16.83
N ARG A 12 8.02 -14.42 15.69
CA ARG A 12 8.48 -13.04 15.44
C ARG A 12 7.35 -12.06 15.15
N LEU A 13 6.09 -12.43 15.40
CA LEU A 13 4.95 -11.70 14.86
C LEU A 13 4.95 -10.21 15.24
N TYR A 14 5.26 -9.87 16.49
CA TYR A 14 5.35 -8.47 16.94
C TYR A 14 6.41 -7.69 16.14
N ASN A 15 7.64 -8.21 16.08
CA ASN A 15 8.71 -7.58 15.30
C ASN A 15 8.34 -7.47 13.82
N LEU A 16 7.70 -8.49 13.25
CA LEU A 16 7.28 -8.45 11.85
C LEU A 16 6.24 -7.36 11.58
N VAL A 17 5.33 -7.09 12.52
CA VAL A 17 4.36 -5.99 12.41
C VAL A 17 5.08 -4.64 12.39
N ASP A 18 6.05 -4.43 13.28
CA ASP A 18 6.86 -3.21 13.31
C ASP A 18 7.71 -3.08 12.04
N GLU A 19 8.39 -4.16 11.63
CA GLU A 19 9.22 -4.22 10.43
C GLU A 19 8.42 -3.85 9.16
N VAL A 20 7.21 -4.41 8.96
CA VAL A 20 6.40 -4.08 7.76
C VAL A 20 5.88 -2.65 7.82
N LYS A 21 5.58 -2.11 9.01
CA LYS A 21 5.14 -0.73 9.20
C LYS A 21 6.25 0.27 8.92
N GLU A 22 7.46 0.04 9.40
CA GLU A 22 8.58 0.96 9.23
C GLU A 22 9.18 0.89 7.82
N SER A 23 9.27 -0.32 7.25
CA SER A 23 9.90 -0.51 5.94
C SER A 23 8.95 -0.32 4.76
N HIS A 24 7.63 -0.41 4.97
CA HIS A 24 6.62 -0.50 3.92
C HIS A 24 6.90 -1.62 2.90
N VAL A 25 7.60 -2.68 3.34
CA VAL A 25 7.91 -3.85 2.51
C VAL A 25 7.08 -5.04 2.97
N PRO A 26 6.25 -5.65 2.09
CA PRO A 26 5.49 -6.85 2.44
C PRO A 26 6.40 -8.05 2.73
N VAL A 27 5.92 -8.92 3.62
CA VAL A 27 6.51 -10.24 3.87
C VAL A 27 5.51 -11.35 3.55
N GLN A 28 6.00 -12.42 2.93
CA GLN A 28 5.20 -13.60 2.63
C GLN A 28 5.33 -14.62 3.76
N ILE A 29 4.21 -15.17 4.21
CA ILE A 29 4.15 -16.23 5.21
C ILE A 29 3.64 -17.50 4.54
N VAL A 30 4.44 -18.56 4.54
CA VAL A 30 4.11 -19.84 3.92
C VAL A 30 3.78 -20.88 4.99
N GLY A 31 2.55 -21.39 4.95
CA GLY A 31 2.12 -22.54 5.74
C GLY A 31 2.21 -23.84 4.95
N LYS A 32 1.84 -24.97 5.59
CA LYS A 32 1.86 -26.29 4.94
C LYS A 32 0.87 -26.44 3.78
N ARG A 33 -0.22 -25.66 3.78
CA ARG A 33 -1.32 -25.77 2.79
C ARG A 33 -1.53 -24.49 1.98
N ASN A 34 -1.30 -23.34 2.59
CA ASN A 34 -1.61 -22.02 2.04
C ASN A 34 -0.50 -21.02 2.39
N SER A 35 -0.47 -19.89 1.69
CA SER A 35 0.37 -18.73 2.01
C SER A 35 -0.48 -17.49 2.24
N ALA A 36 0.07 -16.53 2.99
CA ALA A 36 -0.50 -15.21 3.20
C ALA A 36 0.60 -14.15 3.03
N VAL A 37 0.20 -12.88 2.90
CA VAL A 37 1.10 -11.74 2.89
C VAL A 37 0.75 -10.87 4.08
N LEU A 38 1.76 -10.48 4.86
CA LEU A 38 1.64 -9.46 5.89
C LEU A 38 2.14 -8.14 5.32
N ILE A 39 1.33 -7.11 5.48
CA ILE A 39 1.56 -5.72 5.11
C ILE A 39 1.18 -4.82 6.28
N SER A 40 1.69 -3.60 6.29
CA SER A 40 1.23 -2.61 7.25
C SER A 40 -0.23 -2.25 6.99
N GLU A 41 -0.93 -1.83 8.05
CA GLU A 41 -2.33 -1.40 7.95
C GLU A 41 -2.49 -0.15 7.07
N GLU A 42 -1.50 0.76 7.12
CA GLU A 42 -1.46 1.95 6.27
C GLU A 42 -1.33 1.58 4.78
N ASP A 43 -0.43 0.65 4.45
CA ASP A 43 -0.24 0.21 3.07
C ASP A 43 -1.51 -0.50 2.55
N TRP A 44 -2.18 -1.28 3.41
CA TRP A 44 -3.45 -1.90 3.04
C TRP A 44 -4.52 -0.85 2.70
N ARG A 45 -4.69 0.18 3.54
CA ARG A 45 -5.62 1.28 3.27
C ARG A 45 -5.27 2.02 1.98
N ALA A 46 -3.98 2.29 1.74
CA ALA A 46 -3.51 2.95 0.53
C ALA A 46 -3.81 2.11 -0.73
N ILE A 47 -3.67 0.77 -0.65
CA ILE A 47 -4.05 -0.15 -1.72
C ILE A 47 -5.57 -0.08 -1.96
N GLU A 48 -6.38 -0.16 -0.91
CA GLU A 48 -7.85 -0.09 -1.03
C GLU A 48 -8.30 1.24 -1.65
N GLU A 49 -7.75 2.37 -1.21
CA GLU A 49 -8.04 3.69 -1.79
C GLU A 49 -7.60 3.77 -3.25
N THR A 50 -6.40 3.27 -3.57
CA THR A 50 -5.90 3.25 -4.95
C THR A 50 -6.81 2.43 -5.85
N LEU A 51 -7.26 1.25 -5.40
CA LEU A 51 -8.19 0.41 -6.14
C LEU A 51 -9.55 1.09 -6.32
N TYR A 52 -10.05 1.75 -5.28
CA TYR A 52 -11.29 2.52 -5.33
C TYR A 52 -11.19 3.65 -6.37
N LEU A 53 -10.16 4.50 -6.29
CA LEU A 53 -9.97 5.60 -7.25
C LEU A 53 -9.76 5.08 -8.67
N ALA A 54 -9.02 3.98 -8.85
CA ALA A 54 -8.82 3.38 -10.17
C ALA A 54 -10.09 2.76 -10.77
N SER A 55 -11.07 2.38 -9.93
CA SER A 55 -12.36 1.86 -10.40
C SER A 55 -13.27 2.95 -10.97
N ILE A 56 -13.05 4.22 -10.63
CA ILE A 56 -13.84 5.35 -11.12
C ILE A 56 -13.38 5.71 -12.54
N PRO A 57 -14.26 5.65 -13.57
CA PRO A 57 -13.89 5.96 -14.95
C PRO A 57 -13.23 7.34 -15.10
N GLY A 58 -12.04 7.40 -15.71
CA GLY A 58 -11.30 8.64 -15.95
C GLY A 58 -10.59 9.24 -14.73
N MET A 59 -10.81 8.70 -13.52
CA MET A 59 -10.20 9.23 -12.30
C MET A 59 -8.68 9.06 -12.29
N ARG A 60 -8.18 7.88 -12.66
CA ARG A 60 -6.74 7.61 -12.76
C ARG A 60 -6.05 8.58 -13.72
N GLU A 61 -6.64 8.82 -14.88
CA GLU A 61 -6.13 9.72 -15.91
C GLU A 61 -6.12 11.17 -15.40
N SER A 62 -7.20 11.58 -14.73
CA SER A 62 -7.32 12.90 -14.08
C SER A 62 -6.21 13.12 -13.05
N ILE A 63 -5.99 12.17 -12.13
CA ILE A 63 -4.94 12.23 -11.11
C ILE A 63 -3.56 12.31 -11.76
N ARG A 64 -3.27 11.46 -12.77
CA ARG A 64 -1.98 11.48 -13.47
C ARG A 64 -1.74 12.78 -14.24
N LYS A 65 -2.78 13.40 -14.78
CA LYS A 65 -2.70 14.72 -15.41
C LYS A 65 -2.39 15.80 -14.36
N GLY A 66 -3.06 15.75 -13.21
CA GLY A 66 -2.79 16.63 -12.07
C GLY A 66 -1.33 16.55 -11.62
N LEU A 67 -0.81 15.34 -11.38
CA LEU A 67 0.60 15.12 -10.97
C LEU A 67 1.64 15.64 -11.97
N LYS A 68 1.31 15.70 -13.26
CA LYS A 68 2.19 16.24 -14.32
C LYS A 68 2.04 17.74 -14.53
N THR A 69 1.06 18.37 -13.89
CA THR A 69 0.80 19.80 -14.05
C THR A 69 1.85 20.58 -13.26
N PRO A 70 2.64 21.46 -13.90
CA PRO A 70 3.60 22.31 -13.18
C PRO A 70 2.90 23.18 -12.15
N VAL A 71 3.59 23.46 -11.03
CA VAL A 71 3.03 24.22 -9.90
C VAL A 71 2.58 25.61 -10.34
N GLU A 72 3.27 26.23 -11.30
CA GLU A 72 2.94 27.55 -11.84
C GLU A 72 1.61 27.57 -12.60
N LYS A 73 1.06 26.40 -12.96
CA LYS A 73 -0.26 26.25 -13.60
C LYS A 73 -1.35 25.82 -12.63
N CYS A 74 -1.01 25.56 -11.37
CA CYS A 74 -1.99 25.28 -10.33
C CYS A 74 -2.67 26.58 -9.88
N LYS A 75 -3.95 26.48 -9.50
CA LYS A 75 -4.64 27.60 -8.85
C LYS A 75 -4.16 27.69 -7.39
N GLU A 76 -3.92 28.90 -6.90
CA GLU A 76 -3.56 29.14 -5.51
C GLU A 76 -4.74 28.91 -4.55
N GLU A 77 -5.97 29.09 -5.05
CA GLU A 77 -7.19 28.89 -4.28
C GLU A 77 -8.05 27.75 -4.86
N PRO A 78 -8.73 26.96 -4.00
CA PRO A 78 -9.55 25.83 -4.44
C PRO A 78 -10.76 26.23 -5.29
N GLY A 79 -11.25 27.46 -5.12
CA GLY A 79 -12.36 28.03 -5.90
C GLY A 79 -13.73 27.40 -5.63
N TRP A 80 -13.90 26.76 -4.47
CA TRP A 80 -15.17 26.30 -3.90
C TRP A 80 -15.39 26.88 -2.51
#